data_AF-A0A1B8DIM3-F1
#
_entry.id   AF-A0A1B8DIM3-F1
#
_cell.length_a   1.000
_cell.length_b   1.000
_cell.length_c   1.000
_cell.angle_alpha   90.00
_cell.angle_beta   90.00
_cell.angle_gamma   90.00
#
_symmetry.space_group_name_H-M   'P 1'
#
loop_
_entity.id
_entity.type
_entity.pdbx_description
1 polymer ?
#
loop_
_entity_poly.entity_id
_entity_poly.type
_entity_poly.pdbx_seq_one_letter_code
_entity_poly.pdbx_strand_id
1 'polypeptide(L)'
;MSSSTGTGWAQLRQQARTLETQTESLFHTYSQFAQISNIPPSPTEEQKQTESKINELFEKQNNLSRHREVLQNDRREFNSLKSTLQSARQRADLLTNVRSDIDAYHASSPSAEADYMLGERNRIENSHNMADSVLSQAYAVNEQFGLQRETLAGIQRRIQGAAAQVPGLNSLINRISAKKRRDMMILGTFIGVVCLLFLYFL
;
A
#
# COMPACT_ATOMS: atom_id res chain seq x y z
N MET A 1 -13.84 -44.51 49.54
CA MET A 1 -13.97 -43.13 49.02
C MET A 1 -12.75 -42.34 49.52
N SER A 2 -11.63 -42.41 48.79
CA SER A 2 -10.31 -41.98 49.28
C SER A 2 -9.86 -40.64 48.69
N SER A 3 -9.73 -39.64 49.56
CA SER A 3 -8.69 -38.61 49.58
C SER A 3 -8.25 -37.99 48.25
N SER A 4 -9.06 -37.10 47.67
CA SER A 4 -8.67 -36.21 46.57
C SER A 4 -8.27 -34.79 47.03
N THR A 5 -8.36 -34.48 48.32
CA THR A 5 -8.13 -33.12 48.85
C THR A 5 -6.65 -32.74 48.96
N GLY A 6 -5.72 -33.70 49.09
CA GLY A 6 -4.28 -33.42 49.27
C GLY A 6 -3.60 -32.85 48.02
N THR A 7 -4.00 -33.29 46.82
CA THR A 7 -3.37 -32.91 45.54
C THR A 7 -3.72 -31.48 45.14
N GLY A 8 -4.98 -31.05 45.36
CA GLY A 8 -5.42 -29.69 45.07
C GLY A 8 -4.74 -28.65 45.97
N TRP A 9 -4.57 -28.95 47.26
CA TRP A 9 -3.85 -28.07 48.20
C TRP A 9 -2.37 -27.91 47.86
N ALA A 10 -1.71 -28.94 47.31
CA ALA A 10 -0.33 -28.83 46.86
C ALA A 10 -0.20 -27.90 45.64
N GLN A 11 -1.10 -28.04 44.66
CA GLN A 11 -1.14 -27.20 43.47
C GLN A 11 -1.46 -25.73 43.80
N LEU A 12 -2.39 -25.50 44.72
CA LEU A 12 -2.78 -24.16 45.15
C LEU A 12 -1.66 -23.45 45.94
N ARG A 13 -0.86 -24.18 46.73
CA ARG A 13 0.34 -23.63 47.37
C ARG A 13 1.43 -23.28 46.36
N GLN A 14 1.63 -24.11 45.34
CA GLN A 14 2.57 -23.78 44.25
C GLN A 14 2.12 -22.54 43.49
N GLN A 15 0.82 -22.42 43.22
CA GLN A 15 0.23 -21.24 42.59
C GLN A 15 0.39 -19.97 43.45
N ALA A 16 0.20 -20.09 44.77
CA ALA A 16 0.40 -18.99 45.69
C ALA A 16 1.87 -18.52 45.72
N ARG A 17 2.84 -19.44 45.77
CA ARG A 17 4.28 -19.10 45.72
C ARG A 17 4.70 -18.49 44.39
N THR A 18 4.10 -18.92 43.28
CA THR A 18 4.38 -18.35 41.95
C THR A 18 3.79 -16.95 41.82
N LEU A 19 2.59 -16.70 42.33
CA LEU A 19 2.03 -15.35 42.41
C LEU A 19 2.82 -14.44 43.36
N GLU A 20 3.28 -14.97 44.49
CA GLU A 20 4.12 -14.24 45.44
C GLU A 20 5.44 -13.80 44.79
N THR A 21 6.16 -14.73 44.15
CA THR A 21 7.39 -14.41 43.40
C THR A 21 7.15 -13.46 42.23
N GLN A 22 6.02 -13.57 41.52
CA GLN A 22 5.65 -12.57 40.50
C GLN A 22 5.43 -11.19 41.12
N THR A 23 4.73 -11.11 42.25
CA THR A 23 4.44 -9.86 42.94
C THR A 23 5.72 -9.22 43.47
N GLU A 24 6.62 -10.00 44.06
CA GLU A 24 7.94 -9.54 44.51
C GLU A 24 8.78 -9.02 43.34
N SER A 25 8.80 -9.72 42.20
CA SER A 25 9.52 -9.26 41.01
C SER A 25 8.96 -7.93 40.49
N LEU A 26 7.63 -7.80 40.47
CA LEU A 26 6.95 -6.58 40.03
C LEU A 26 7.21 -5.42 41.00
N PHE A 27 7.22 -5.70 42.31
CA PHE A 27 7.56 -4.72 43.34
C PHE A 27 9.03 -4.28 43.24
N HIS A 28 9.95 -5.21 42.95
CA HIS A 28 11.36 -4.89 42.72
C HIS A 28 11.54 -4.00 41.50
N THR A 29 10.88 -4.33 40.39
CA THR A 29 10.91 -3.50 39.17
C THR A 29 10.29 -2.13 39.44
N TYR A 30 9.14 -2.06 40.11
CA TYR A 30 8.49 -0.79 40.45
C TYR A 30 9.32 0.05 41.42
N SER A 31 9.93 -0.58 42.43
CA SER A 31 10.88 0.06 43.35
C SER A 31 12.07 0.64 42.59
N GLN A 32 12.64 -0.11 41.64
CA GLN A 32 13.73 0.39 40.79
C GLN A 32 13.28 1.62 39.99
N PHE A 33 12.06 1.62 39.45
CA PHE A 33 11.51 2.79 38.76
C PHE A 33 11.23 3.98 39.69
N ALA A 34 10.70 3.73 40.89
CA ALA A 34 10.35 4.76 41.87
C ALA A 34 11.59 5.42 42.50
N GLN A 35 12.73 4.72 42.57
CA GLN A 35 14.00 5.26 43.05
C GLN A 35 14.72 6.14 42.02
N ILE A 36 14.26 6.17 40.76
CA ILE A 36 14.78 7.10 39.74
C ILE A 36 14.27 8.50 40.06
N SER A 37 15.07 9.25 40.83
CA SER A 37 14.74 10.60 41.31
C SER A 37 14.87 11.68 40.22
N ASN A 38 15.35 11.32 39.03
CA ASN A 38 15.58 12.22 37.91
C ASN A 38 15.08 11.55 36.62
N ILE A 39 13.82 11.77 36.29
CA ILE A 39 13.22 11.31 35.04
C ILE A 39 13.95 12.05 33.91
N PRO A 40 14.67 11.36 33.02
CA PRO A 40 15.38 12.03 31.94
C PRO A 40 14.35 12.79 31.07
N PRO A 41 14.59 14.05 30.69
CA PRO A 41 13.66 14.84 29.88
C PRO A 41 13.52 14.30 28.45
N SER A 42 14.39 13.37 28.04
CA SER A 42 14.37 12.71 26.73
C SER A 42 14.07 11.22 26.89
N PRO A 43 13.16 10.65 26.07
CA PRO A 43 12.82 9.23 26.13
C PRO A 43 14.07 8.35 26.04
N THR A 44 14.17 7.37 26.92
CA THR A 44 15.31 6.44 27.01
C THR A 44 15.44 5.66 25.70
N GLU A 45 16.65 5.28 25.31
CA GLU A 45 16.89 4.68 24.00
C GLU A 45 16.18 3.33 23.79
N GLU A 46 15.94 2.60 24.87
CA GLU A 46 15.09 1.41 24.88
C GLU A 46 13.61 1.72 24.61
N GLN A 47 13.10 2.84 25.12
CA GLN A 47 11.72 3.30 24.87
C GLN A 47 11.56 3.68 23.39
N LYS A 48 12.51 4.44 22.81
CA LYS A 48 12.49 4.78 21.38
C LYS A 48 12.57 3.55 20.49
N GLN A 49 13.41 2.56 20.84
CA GLN A 49 13.47 1.31 20.08
C GLN A 49 12.16 0.52 20.19
N THR A 50 11.52 0.52 21.35
CA THR A 50 10.25 -0.18 21.57
C THR A 50 9.12 0.51 20.79
N GLU A 51 9.03 1.83 20.83
CA GLU A 51 8.09 2.63 20.03
C GLU A 51 8.31 2.40 18.53
N SER A 52 9.56 2.37 18.05
CA SER A 52 9.87 2.09 16.65
C SER A 52 9.40 0.70 16.23
N LYS A 53 9.61 -0.33 17.08
CA LYS A 53 9.14 -1.70 16.82
C LYS A 53 7.62 -1.77 16.79
N ILE A 54 6.95 -1.07 17.71
CA ILE A 54 5.48 -1.00 17.77
C ILE A 54 4.94 -0.36 16.49
N ASN A 55 5.51 0.75 16.05
CA ASN A 55 5.11 1.42 14.80
C ASN A 55 5.32 0.50 13.58
N GLU A 56 6.46 -0.19 13.49
CA GLU A 56 6.73 -1.16 12.43
C GLU A 56 5.69 -2.30 12.42
N LEU A 57 5.31 -2.80 13.60
CA LEU A 57 4.29 -3.85 13.72
C LEU A 57 2.90 -3.35 13.30
N PHE A 58 2.53 -2.12 13.67
CA PHE A 58 1.28 -1.50 13.20
C PHE A 58 1.26 -1.32 11.69
N GLU A 59 2.35 -0.86 11.09
CA GLU A 59 2.49 -0.75 9.63
C GLU A 59 2.34 -2.11 8.95
N LYS A 60 3.01 -3.15 9.47
CA LYS A 60 2.87 -4.53 8.95
C LYS A 60 1.43 -5.03 9.07
N GLN A 61 0.76 -4.77 10.18
CA GLN A 61 -0.64 -5.16 10.39
C GLN A 61 -1.57 -4.46 9.39
N ASN A 62 -1.39 -3.15 9.18
CA ASN A 62 -2.19 -2.38 8.24
C ASN A 62 -2.00 -2.89 6.80
N ASN A 63 -0.75 -3.10 6.38
CA ASN A 63 -0.45 -3.67 5.06
C ASN A 63 -1.10 -5.05 4.88
N LEU A 64 -1.05 -5.90 5.89
CA LEU A 64 -1.66 -7.22 5.85
C LEU A 64 -3.19 -7.14 5.76
N SER A 65 -3.82 -6.21 6.47
CA SER A 65 -5.26 -5.93 6.36
C SER A 65 -5.63 -5.52 4.94
N ARG A 66 -4.87 -4.59 4.34
CA ARG A 66 -5.07 -4.14 2.96
C ARG A 66 -4.89 -5.29 1.95
N HIS A 67 -3.87 -6.12 2.11
CA HIS A 67 -3.67 -7.28 1.23
C HIS A 67 -4.83 -8.28 1.32
N ARG A 68 -5.41 -8.49 2.50
CA ARG A 68 -6.61 -9.33 2.66
C ARG A 68 -7.83 -8.75 1.95
N GLU A 69 -8.02 -7.43 2.04
CA GLU A 69 -9.10 -6.74 1.34
C GLU A 69 -8.97 -6.88 -0.17
N VAL A 70 -7.76 -6.65 -0.71
CA VAL A 70 -7.48 -6.82 -2.15
C VAL A 70 -7.76 -8.25 -2.59
N LEU A 71 -7.25 -9.26 -1.88
CA LEU A 71 -7.52 -10.67 -2.19
C LEU A 71 -9.01 -11.01 -2.16
N GLN A 72 -9.76 -10.42 -1.23
CA GLN A 72 -11.20 -10.62 -1.16
C GLN A 72 -11.91 -9.99 -2.37
N ASN A 73 -11.47 -8.79 -2.78
CA ASN A 73 -12.01 -8.14 -3.96
C ASN A 73 -11.71 -8.92 -5.24
N ASP A 74 -10.45 -9.32 -5.44
CA ASP A 74 -10.02 -10.13 -6.59
C ASP A 74 -10.81 -11.43 -6.69
N ARG A 75 -11.11 -12.07 -5.55
CA ARG A 75 -11.90 -13.30 -5.52
C ARG A 75 -13.36 -13.06 -5.92
N ARG A 76 -13.96 -11.92 -5.54
CA ARG A 76 -15.31 -11.54 -5.95
C ARG A 76 -15.34 -11.23 -7.45
N GLU A 77 -14.37 -10.45 -7.92
CA GLU A 77 -14.24 -10.11 -9.34
C GLU A 77 -14.02 -11.36 -10.19
N PHE A 78 -13.17 -12.28 -9.77
CA PHE A 78 -12.95 -13.55 -10.47
C PHE A 78 -14.24 -14.38 -10.61
N ASN A 79 -15.03 -14.47 -9.53
CA ASN A 79 -16.30 -15.21 -9.57
C ASN A 79 -17.33 -14.53 -10.49
N SER A 80 -17.41 -13.20 -10.45
CA SER A 80 -18.25 -12.42 -11.35
C SER A 80 -17.83 -12.63 -12.80
N LEU A 81 -16.55 -12.46 -13.11
CA LEU A 81 -15.98 -12.64 -14.44
C LEU A 81 -16.22 -14.06 -14.96
N LYS A 82 -16.03 -15.08 -14.12
CA LYS A 82 -16.32 -16.47 -14.46
C LYS A 82 -17.79 -16.67 -14.84
N SER A 83 -18.72 -16.08 -14.09
CA SER A 83 -20.17 -16.18 -14.38
C SER A 83 -20.54 -15.46 -15.69
N THR A 84 -19.94 -14.30 -15.95
CA THR A 84 -20.11 -13.55 -17.20
C THR A 84 -19.56 -14.34 -18.39
N LEU A 85 -18.36 -14.93 -18.25
CA LEU A 85 -17.76 -15.77 -19.28
C LEU A 85 -18.61 -17.01 -19.56
N GLN A 86 -19.14 -17.66 -18.53
CA GLN A 86 -20.02 -18.82 -18.70
C GLN A 86 -21.30 -18.44 -19.42
N SER A 87 -21.91 -17.31 -19.08
CA SER A 87 -23.11 -16.79 -19.76
C SER A 87 -22.81 -16.42 -21.22
N ALA A 88 -21.65 -15.82 -21.48
CA ALA A 88 -21.19 -15.50 -22.83
C ALA A 88 -20.94 -16.75 -23.67
N ARG A 89 -20.36 -17.81 -23.09
CA ARG A 89 -20.19 -19.12 -23.75
C ARG A 89 -21.52 -19.77 -24.07
N GLN A 90 -22.44 -19.85 -23.10
CA GLN A 90 -23.78 -20.39 -23.34
C GLN A 90 -24.50 -19.62 -24.45
N ARG A 91 -24.39 -18.30 -24.47
CA ARG A 91 -24.92 -17.47 -25.55
C ARG A 91 -24.25 -17.78 -26.89
N ALA A 92 -22.93 -17.95 -26.92
CA ALA A 92 -22.21 -18.31 -28.15
C ALA A 92 -22.63 -19.70 -28.67
N ASP A 93 -22.76 -20.69 -27.78
CA ASP A 93 -23.21 -22.04 -28.15
C ASP A 93 -24.62 -22.02 -28.74
N LEU A 94 -25.54 -21.25 -28.14
CA LEU A 94 -26.90 -21.07 -28.65
C LEU A 94 -26.94 -20.32 -29.98
N LEU A 95 -26.09 -19.31 -30.16
CA LEU A 95 -26.08 -18.48 -31.37
C LEU A 95 -25.29 -19.10 -32.53
N THR A 96 -24.33 -20.00 -32.29
CA THR A 96 -23.51 -20.61 -33.35
C THR A 96 -24.39 -21.42 -34.32
N ASN A 97 -25.28 -22.25 -33.80
CA ASN A 97 -26.17 -23.07 -34.63
C ASN A 97 -27.22 -22.21 -35.35
N VAL A 98 -27.83 -21.25 -34.64
CA VAL A 98 -28.83 -20.34 -35.20
C VAL A 98 -28.24 -19.46 -36.30
N ARG A 99 -26.99 -18.99 -36.14
CA ARG A 99 -26.35 -18.10 -37.11
C ARG A 99 -25.95 -18.84 -38.39
N SER A 100 -25.49 -20.08 -38.27
CA SER A 100 -25.27 -20.95 -39.43
C SER A 100 -26.55 -21.15 -40.24
N ASP A 101 -27.69 -21.39 -39.56
CA ASP A 101 -28.98 -21.59 -40.22
C ASP A 101 -29.51 -20.31 -40.88
N ILE A 102 -29.36 -19.16 -40.20
CA ILE A 102 -29.74 -17.84 -40.71
C ILE A 102 -28.86 -17.44 -41.90
N ASP A 103 -27.54 -17.65 -41.83
CA ASP A 103 -26.61 -17.30 -42.91
C ASP A 103 -26.88 -18.17 -44.15
N ALA A 104 -27.17 -19.47 -43.97
CA ALA A 104 -27.59 -20.34 -45.06
C ALA A 104 -28.92 -19.89 -45.70
N TYR A 105 -29.89 -19.45 -44.90
CA TYR A 105 -31.16 -18.90 -45.38
C TYR A 105 -30.98 -17.57 -46.13
N HIS A 106 -30.18 -16.63 -45.61
CA HIS A 106 -29.88 -15.36 -46.27
C HIS A 106 -29.09 -15.56 -47.56
N ALA A 107 -28.13 -16.49 -47.61
CA ALA A 107 -27.39 -16.81 -48.83
C ALA A 107 -28.29 -17.36 -49.96
N SER A 108 -29.42 -17.97 -49.60
CA SER A 108 -30.43 -18.46 -50.56
C SER A 108 -31.50 -17.42 -50.93
N SER A 109 -31.55 -16.28 -50.23
CA SER A 109 -32.60 -15.27 -50.38
C SER A 109 -32.17 -14.14 -51.34
N PRO A 110 -33.01 -13.75 -52.31
CA PRO A 110 -32.68 -12.68 -53.27
C PRO A 110 -32.54 -11.26 -52.66
N SER A 111 -32.84 -11.08 -51.37
CA SER A 111 -32.66 -9.81 -50.61
C SER A 111 -31.31 -9.67 -49.91
N ALA A 112 -30.39 -10.64 -50.05
CA ALA A 112 -29.15 -10.71 -49.28
C ALA A 112 -28.28 -9.44 -49.34
N GLU A 113 -28.25 -8.75 -50.49
CA GLU A 113 -27.48 -7.51 -50.66
C GLU A 113 -28.08 -6.35 -49.83
N ALA A 114 -29.41 -6.22 -49.81
CA ALA A 114 -30.09 -5.20 -49.00
C ALA A 114 -29.89 -5.45 -47.50
N ASP A 115 -29.94 -6.72 -47.06
CA ASP A 115 -29.69 -7.10 -45.66
C ASP A 115 -28.23 -6.85 -45.24
N TYR A 116 -27.27 -7.10 -46.14
CA TYR A 116 -25.86 -6.75 -45.91
C TYR A 116 -25.68 -5.25 -45.72
N MET A 117 -26.30 -4.42 -46.57
CA MET A 117 -26.22 -2.96 -46.47
C MET A 117 -26.85 -2.43 -45.15
N LEU A 118 -27.95 -3.03 -44.68
CA LEU A 118 -28.54 -2.71 -43.37
C LEU A 118 -27.65 -3.15 -42.21
N GLY A 119 -27.03 -4.32 -42.32
CA GLY A 119 -26.04 -4.79 -41.35
C GLY A 119 -24.82 -3.88 -41.24
N GLU A 120 -24.32 -3.39 -42.38
CA GLU A 120 -23.20 -2.45 -42.43
C GLU A 120 -23.58 -1.10 -41.79
N ARG A 121 -24.80 -0.60 -42.04
CA ARG A 121 -25.31 0.60 -41.36
C ARG A 121 -25.31 0.44 -39.84
N ASN A 122 -25.75 -0.71 -39.32
CA ASN A 122 -25.74 -0.98 -37.88
C ASN A 122 -24.32 -1.05 -37.30
N ARG A 123 -23.35 -1.56 -38.06
CA ARG A 123 -21.93 -1.56 -37.66
C ARG A 123 -21.37 -0.14 -37.58
N ILE A 124 -21.68 0.69 -38.57
CA ILE A 124 -21.30 2.11 -38.60
C ILE A 124 -21.92 2.85 -37.41
N GLU A 125 -23.22 2.64 -37.14
CA GLU A 125 -23.92 3.26 -36.02
C GLU A 125 -23.29 2.87 -34.67
N ASN A 126 -22.99 1.59 -34.46
CA ASN A 126 -22.31 1.15 -33.24
C ASN A 126 -20.89 1.73 -33.11
N SER A 127 -20.16 1.83 -34.21
CA SER A 127 -18.84 2.48 -34.23
C SER A 127 -18.93 3.97 -33.90
N HIS A 128 -19.96 4.65 -34.38
CA HIS A 128 -20.17 6.07 -34.12
C HIS A 128 -20.48 6.31 -32.63
N ASN A 129 -21.38 5.51 -32.06
CA ASN A 129 -21.70 5.57 -30.63
C ASN A 129 -20.47 5.29 -29.75
N MET A 130 -19.59 4.38 -30.17
CA MET A 130 -18.32 4.12 -29.48
C MET A 130 -17.37 5.31 -29.57
N ALA A 131 -17.25 5.94 -30.73
CA ALA A 131 -16.44 7.15 -30.91
C ALA A 131 -16.94 8.29 -30.00
N ASP A 132 -18.26 8.47 -29.90
CA ASP A 132 -18.87 9.47 -29.02
C ASP A 132 -18.61 9.17 -27.54
N SER A 133 -18.68 7.89 -27.13
CA SER A 133 -18.32 7.48 -25.77
C SER A 133 -16.85 7.76 -25.45
N VAL A 134 -15.94 7.48 -26.38
CA VAL A 134 -14.50 7.75 -26.20
C VAL A 134 -14.26 9.26 -26.13
N LEU A 135 -14.93 10.05 -26.97
CA LEU A 135 -14.82 11.50 -26.96
C LEU A 135 -15.35 12.09 -25.64
N SER A 136 -16.50 11.61 -25.16
CA SER A 136 -17.06 12.01 -23.87
C SER A 136 -16.13 11.66 -22.72
N GLN A 137 -15.51 10.46 -22.74
CA GLN A 137 -14.53 10.06 -21.73
C GLN A 137 -13.28 10.95 -21.79
N ALA A 138 -12.81 11.30 -22.98
CA ALA A 138 -11.67 12.20 -23.15
C ALA A 138 -11.95 13.60 -22.61
N TYR A 139 -13.15 14.15 -22.81
CA TYR A 139 -13.56 15.42 -22.22
C TYR A 139 -13.61 15.36 -20.69
N ALA A 140 -14.20 14.29 -20.12
CA ALA A 140 -14.24 14.10 -18.67
C ALA A 140 -12.82 13.99 -18.06
N VAL A 141 -11.90 13.32 -18.75
CA VAL A 141 -10.49 13.23 -18.32
C VAL A 141 -9.79 14.59 -18.40
N ASN A 142 -10.07 15.38 -19.44
CA ASN A 142 -9.51 16.74 -19.57
C ASN A 142 -9.94 17.65 -18.40
N GLU A 143 -11.23 17.62 -18.07
CA GLU A 143 -11.78 18.34 -16.91
C GLU A 143 -11.13 17.84 -15.60
N GLN A 144 -10.99 16.53 -15.46
CA GLN A 144 -10.36 15.93 -14.29
C GLN A 144 -8.89 16.34 -14.13
N PHE A 145 -8.13 16.51 -15.21
CA PHE A 145 -6.78 17.08 -15.14
C PHE A 145 -6.80 18.54 -14.68
N GLY A 146 -7.80 19.33 -15.07
CA GLY A 146 -8.02 20.69 -14.57
C GLY A 146 -8.19 20.70 -13.05
N LEU A 147 -9.10 19.88 -12.53
CA LEU A 147 -9.33 19.72 -11.10
C LEU A 147 -8.09 19.19 -10.37
N GLN A 148 -7.41 18.20 -10.93
CA GLN A 148 -6.16 17.68 -10.35
C GLN A 148 -5.09 18.77 -10.25
N ARG A 149 -4.96 19.65 -11.25
CA ARG A 149 -4.01 20.78 -11.20
C ARG A 149 -4.32 21.72 -10.05
N GLU A 150 -5.59 22.02 -9.80
CA GLU A 150 -6.01 22.83 -8.66
C GLU A 150 -5.68 22.14 -7.33
N THR A 151 -5.94 20.83 -7.21
CA THR A 151 -5.58 20.07 -6.00
C THR A 151 -4.06 20.06 -5.76
N LEU A 152 -3.24 19.87 -6.81
CA LEU A 152 -1.78 19.92 -6.72
C LEU A 152 -1.28 21.32 -6.33
N ALA A 153 -1.88 22.37 -6.87
CA ALA A 153 -1.58 23.74 -6.45
C ALA A 153 -1.93 23.98 -4.98
N GLY A 154 -3.06 23.43 -4.52
CA GLY A 154 -3.46 23.43 -3.11
C GLY A 154 -2.47 22.68 -2.21
N ILE A 155 -2.01 21.51 -2.65
CA ILE A 155 -0.97 20.73 -1.95
C ILE A 155 0.34 21.52 -1.89
N GLN A 156 0.77 22.11 -3.00
CA GLN A 156 1.97 22.95 -3.06
C GLN A 156 1.90 24.11 -2.06
N ARG A 157 0.75 24.80 -1.98
CA ARG A 157 0.52 25.88 -1.00
C ARG A 157 0.56 25.38 0.44
N ARG A 158 -0.01 24.20 0.72
CA ARG A 158 0.03 23.56 2.05
C ARG A 158 1.45 23.13 2.44
N ILE A 159 2.21 22.54 1.51
CA ILE A 159 3.62 22.16 1.74
C ILE A 159 4.45 23.40 2.04
N GLN A 160 4.30 24.48 1.26
CA GLN A 160 5.00 25.74 1.51
C GLN A 160 4.59 26.35 2.86
N GLY A 161 3.30 26.30 3.22
CA GLY A 161 2.81 26.75 4.52
C GLY A 161 3.34 25.92 5.70
N ALA A 162 3.38 24.59 5.57
CA ALA A 162 3.94 23.69 6.58
C ALA A 162 5.46 23.89 6.73
N ALA A 163 6.18 24.07 5.62
CA ALA A 163 7.61 24.39 5.63
C ALA A 163 7.89 25.73 6.34
N ALA A 164 6.99 26.71 6.24
CA ALA A 164 7.08 27.98 6.96
C ALA A 164 6.73 27.86 8.45
N GLN A 165 5.86 26.91 8.84
CA GLN A 165 5.49 26.66 10.24
C GLN A 165 6.50 25.82 11.03
N VAL A 166 7.51 25.23 10.38
CA VAL A 166 8.64 24.59 11.06
C VAL A 166 9.87 25.51 10.97
N PRO A 167 9.94 26.58 11.79
CA PRO A 167 11.11 27.45 11.84
C PRO A 167 12.33 26.63 12.29
N GLY A 168 13.40 26.65 11.51
CA GLY A 168 14.66 25.97 11.84
C GLY A 168 15.07 24.84 10.89
N LEU A 169 14.17 24.33 10.03
CA LEU A 169 14.53 23.33 9.00
C LEU A 169 15.61 23.86 8.04
N ASN A 170 15.54 25.14 7.65
CA ASN A 170 16.56 25.74 6.79
C ASN A 170 17.95 25.76 7.47
N SER A 171 18.00 25.96 8.79
CA SER A 171 19.26 25.90 9.56
C SER A 171 19.77 24.46 9.71
N LEU A 172 18.88 23.50 9.97
CA LEU A 172 19.22 22.07 10.05
C LEU A 172 19.73 21.53 8.70
N ILE A 173 19.04 21.85 7.60
CA ILE A 173 19.47 21.53 6.23
C ILE A 173 20.83 22.17 5.92
N ASN A 174 21.04 23.43 6.29
CA ASN A 174 22.33 24.11 6.09
C ASN A 174 23.45 23.50 6.93
N ARG A 175 23.16 23.04 8.16
CA ARG A 175 24.14 22.33 9.01
C ARG A 175 24.49 20.95 8.43
N ILE A 176 23.51 20.23 7.89
CA ILE A 176 23.71 18.92 7.24
C ILE A 176 24.52 19.07 5.95
N SER A 177 24.19 20.05 5.11
CA SER A 177 24.90 20.30 3.85
C SER A 177 26.33 20.79 4.08
N ALA A 178 26.56 21.62 5.10
CA ALA A 178 27.90 22.07 5.50
C ALA A 178 28.79 20.92 5.99
N LYS A 179 28.22 19.98 6.77
CA LYS A 179 28.94 18.77 7.20
C LYS A 179 29.32 17.89 6.01
N LYS A 180 28.38 17.62 5.11
CA LYS A 180 28.61 16.80 3.90
C LYS A 180 29.69 17.41 3.00
N ARG A 181 29.72 18.73 2.85
CA ARG A 181 30.74 19.44 2.05
C ARG A 181 32.14 19.31 2.67
N ARG A 182 32.25 19.41 3.99
CA ARG A 182 33.51 19.18 4.70
C ARG A 182 34.02 17.76 4.52
N ASP A 183 33.15 16.77 4.72
CA ASP A 183 33.52 15.35 4.59
C ASP A 183 34.00 15.03 3.16
N MET A 184 33.36 15.62 2.15
CA MET A 184 33.76 15.47 0.75
C MET A 184 35.09 16.16 0.41
N MET A 185 35.37 17.32 1.01
CA MET A 185 36.68 17.97 0.88
C MET A 185 37.79 17.12 1.53
N ILE A 186 37.56 16.60 2.74
CA ILE A 186 38.55 15.75 3.44
C ILE A 186 38.84 14.48 2.63
N LEU A 187 37.79 13.79 2.16
CA LEU A 187 37.92 12.58 1.34
C LEU A 187 38.64 12.87 0.01
N GLY A 188 38.27 13.97 -0.66
CA GLY A 188 38.88 14.38 -1.92
C GLY A 188 40.37 14.73 -1.78
N THR A 189 40.75 15.46 -0.73
CA THR A 189 42.16 15.75 -0.44
C THR A 189 42.94 14.47 -0.12
N PHE A 190 42.35 13.54 0.64
CA PHE A 190 43.00 12.27 0.97
C PHE A 190 43.27 11.42 -0.29
N ILE A 191 42.27 11.24 -1.15
CA ILE A 191 42.44 10.56 -2.44
C ILE A 191 43.50 11.26 -3.30
N GLY A 192 43.44 12.59 -3.40
CA GLY A 192 44.36 13.36 -4.25
C GLY A 192 45.82 13.24 -3.81
N VAL A 193 46.10 13.32 -2.51
CA VAL A 193 47.45 13.18 -1.96
C VAL A 193 47.99 11.77 -2.18
N VAL A 194 47.19 10.73 -1.93
CA VAL A 194 47.60 9.34 -2.15
C VAL A 194 47.90 9.09 -3.64
N CYS A 195 47.07 9.59 -4.56
CA CYS A 195 47.32 9.47 -5.99
C CYS A 195 48.58 10.21 -6.45
N LEU A 196 48.84 11.42 -5.94
CA LEU A 196 50.05 12.18 -6.30
C LEU A 196 51.34 11.52 -5.79
N LEU A 197 51.32 10.99 -4.56
CA LEU A 197 52.46 10.24 -4.03
C LEU A 197 52.72 8.96 -4.83
N PHE A 198 51.65 8.26 -5.23
CA PHE A 198 51.77 7.08 -6.08
C PHE A 198 52.38 7.42 -7.45
N LEU A 199 51.97 8.52 -8.09
CA LEU A 199 52.56 8.98 -9.35
C LEU A 199 54.00 9.51 -9.20
N TYR A 200 54.38 10.03 -8.03
CA TYR A 200 55.73 10.51 -7.79
C TYR A 200 56.75 9.37 -7.57
N PHE A 201 56.29 8.25 -7.00
CA PHE A 201 57.15 7.11 -6.65
C PHE A 201 57.25 6.06 -7.77
N LEU A 202 56.40 6.15 -8.79
CA LEU A 202 56.43 5.34 -10.01
C LEU A 202 57.32 6.01 -11.08
#